data_AF-A0A0D3KXV2-F1
#
_entry.id   AF-A0A0D3KXV2-F1
#
_cell.length_a   1.000
_cell.length_b   1.000
_cell.length_c   1.000
_cell.angle_alpha   90.00
_cell.angle_beta   90.00
_cell.angle_gamma   90.00
#
_symmetry.space_group_name_H-M   'P 1'
#
loop_
_entity.id
_entity.type
_entity.pdbx_description
1 polymer ?
#
loop_
_entity_poly.entity_id
_entity_poly.type
_entity_poly.pdbx_seq_one_letter_code
_entity_poly.pdbx_strand_id
1 'polypeptide(L)'
;MLGAVLVAVVLLLFHDEVWRIWTTDAELIELCNSILAVFVVTVSFVYLRFLLTVVSVSLGPREANINLIANNIASWAIFIPLAYLMPIQWGWGLPGFWWSDLAGEVFKVVVLAWAVSRVDWAEAAREAQARAGVESEASARGVASIIAMSRASVRASKVD
;
A
#
# COMPACT_ATOMS: atom_id res chain seq x y z
N MET A 1 -3.17 -6.32 -7.08
CA MET A 1 -4.20 -5.91 -8.07
C MET A 1 -5.24 -7.00 -8.31
N LEU A 2 -4.86 -8.28 -8.46
CA LEU A 2 -5.82 -9.39 -8.62
C LEU A 2 -6.95 -9.41 -7.56
N GLY A 3 -6.62 -9.15 -6.28
CA GLY A 3 -7.63 -9.07 -5.22
C GLY A 3 -8.67 -7.96 -5.42
N ALA A 4 -8.24 -6.77 -5.87
CA ALA A 4 -9.16 -5.66 -6.17
C ALA A 4 -10.09 -6.01 -7.33
N VAL A 5 -9.55 -6.62 -8.39
CA VAL A 5 -10.34 -7.08 -9.55
C VAL A 5 -11.34 -8.14 -9.12
N LEU A 6 -10.94 -9.12 -8.31
CA LEU A 6 -11.83 -10.15 -7.80
C LEU A 6 -12.98 -9.54 -6.97
N VAL A 7 -12.66 -8.64 -6.03
CA VAL A 7 -13.67 -7.95 -5.22
C VAL A 7 -14.62 -7.12 -6.09
N ALA A 8 -14.08 -6.38 -7.06
CA ALA A 8 -14.89 -5.60 -8.00
C ALA A 8 -15.83 -6.49 -8.81
N VAL A 9 -15.34 -7.61 -9.36
CA VAL A 9 -16.16 -8.56 -10.13
C VAL A 9 -17.27 -9.14 -9.26
N VAL A 10 -16.95 -9.58 -8.04
CA VAL A 10 -17.94 -10.14 -7.12
C VAL A 10 -19.02 -9.11 -6.78
N LEU A 11 -18.63 -7.87 -6.46
CA LEU A 11 -19.59 -6.82 -6.15
C LEU A 11 -20.44 -6.45 -7.37
N LEU A 12 -19.85 -6.30 -8.55
CA LEU A 12 -20.62 -5.95 -9.75
C LEU A 12 -21.65 -7.03 -10.10
N LEU A 13 -21.32 -8.31 -9.92
CA LEU A 13 -22.21 -9.43 -10.25
C LEU A 13 -23.22 -9.79 -9.15
N PHE A 14 -22.87 -9.58 -7.88
CA PHE A 14 -23.66 -10.08 -6.74
C PHE A 14 -24.01 -8.98 -5.72
N HIS A 15 -23.96 -7.71 -6.10
CA HIS A 15 -24.18 -6.57 -5.18
C HIS A 15 -25.48 -6.70 -4.37
N ASP A 16 -26.60 -7.05 -5.00
CA ASP A 16 -27.89 -7.17 -4.31
C ASP A 16 -27.85 -8.19 -3.17
N GLU A 17 -27.28 -9.37 -3.40
CA GLU A 17 -27.14 -10.40 -2.37
C GLU A 17 -26.15 -9.97 -1.27
N VAL A 18 -25.10 -9.22 -1.64
CA VAL A 18 -24.15 -8.66 -0.68
C VAL A 18 -24.82 -7.63 0.23
N TRP A 19 -25.66 -6.74 -0.31
CA TRP A 19 -26.40 -5.77 0.50
C TRP A 19 -27.42 -6.44 1.41
N ARG A 20 -28.05 -7.53 0.94
CA ARG A 20 -29.04 -8.31 1.70
C ARG A 20 -28.48 -9.02 2.93
N ILE A 21 -27.15 -9.17 3.03
CA ILE A 21 -26.49 -9.63 4.26
C ILE A 21 -26.71 -8.63 5.42
N TRP A 22 -26.76 -7.34 5.10
CA TRP A 22 -26.80 -6.26 6.08
C TRP A 22 -28.20 -5.69 6.32
N THR A 23 -29.07 -5.72 5.31
CA THR A 23 -30.41 -5.13 5.39
C THR A 23 -31.41 -5.81 4.47
N THR A 24 -32.69 -5.83 4.86
CA THR A 24 -33.81 -6.27 4.01
C THR A 24 -34.65 -5.10 3.49
N ASP A 25 -34.30 -3.86 3.85
CA ASP A 25 -35.00 -2.66 3.42
C ASP A 25 -34.70 -2.34 1.94
N ALA A 26 -35.75 -2.30 1.13
CA ALA A 26 -35.64 -2.07 -0.31
C ALA A 26 -35.12 -0.66 -0.64
N GLU A 27 -35.50 0.36 0.13
CA GLU A 27 -35.06 1.73 -0.11
C GLU A 27 -33.55 1.87 0.14
N LEU A 28 -33.05 1.21 1.19
CA LEU A 28 -31.61 1.20 1.49
C LEU A 28 -30.80 0.41 0.45
N ILE A 29 -31.34 -0.71 -0.06
CA ILE A 29 -30.68 -1.48 -1.12
C ILE A 29 -30.58 -0.65 -2.41
N GLU A 30 -31.66 0.04 -2.79
CA GLU A 30 -31.66 0.92 -3.96
C GLU A 30 -30.64 2.07 -3.80
N LEU A 31 -30.55 2.65 -2.60
CA LEU A 31 -29.54 3.65 -2.27
C LEU A 31 -28.11 3.09 -2.40
N CYS A 32 -27.85 1.88 -1.92
CA CYS A 32 -26.55 1.19 -2.10
C CYS A 32 -26.25 0.90 -3.58
N ASN A 33 -27.25 0.57 -4.38
CA ASN A 33 -27.09 0.34 -5.81
C ASN A 33 -26.73 1.62 -6.57
N SER A 34 -27.27 2.77 -6.14
CA SER A 34 -26.94 4.07 -6.73
C SER A 34 -25.45 4.45 -6.61
N ILE A 35 -24.76 3.94 -5.58
CA ILE A 35 -23.35 4.23 -5.32
C ILE A 35 -22.38 3.13 -5.79
N LEU A 36 -22.90 2.01 -6.31
CA LEU A 36 -22.09 0.81 -6.59
C LEU A 36 -20.87 1.13 -7.46
N ALA A 37 -21.04 1.93 -8.50
CA ALA A 37 -19.95 2.28 -9.42
C ALA A 37 -18.83 3.07 -8.70
N VAL A 38 -19.18 4.14 -7.98
CA VAL A 38 -18.19 4.96 -7.25
C VAL A 38 -17.55 4.14 -6.13
N PHE A 39 -18.33 3.32 -5.42
CA PHE A 39 -17.83 2.42 -4.38
C PHE A 39 -16.76 1.45 -4.91
N VAL A 40 -17.03 0.75 -6.03
CA VAL A 40 -16.08 -0.19 -6.63
C VAL A 40 -14.79 0.51 -7.08
N VAL A 41 -14.91 1.70 -7.66
CA VAL A 41 -13.74 2.51 -8.04
C VAL A 41 -12.93 2.91 -6.80
N THR A 42 -13.59 3.44 -5.76
CA THR A 42 -12.95 3.82 -4.51
C THR A 42 -12.22 2.65 -3.87
N VAL A 43 -12.86 1.49 -3.74
CA VAL A 43 -12.23 0.27 -3.20
C VAL A 43 -11.01 -0.13 -4.02
N SER A 44 -11.06 0.01 -5.35
CA SER A 44 -9.90 -0.27 -6.22
C SER A 44 -8.72 0.67 -5.93
N PHE A 45 -8.99 1.96 -5.73
CA PHE A 45 -7.98 2.95 -5.33
C PHE A 45 -7.45 2.68 -3.92
N VAL A 46 -8.30 2.29 -2.96
CA VAL A 46 -7.89 1.90 -1.61
C VAL A 46 -6.91 0.74 -1.67
N TYR A 47 -7.18 -0.29 -2.47
CA TYR A 47 -6.26 -1.41 -2.69
C TYR A 47 -4.91 -0.94 -3.26
N LEU A 48 -4.93 -0.10 -4.30
CA LEU A 48 -3.71 0.42 -4.91
C LEU A 48 -2.90 1.25 -3.91
N ARG A 49 -3.57 2.12 -3.16
CA ARG A 49 -2.94 2.91 -2.10
C ARG A 49 -2.32 2.00 -1.05
N PHE A 50 -2.99 0.95 -0.59
CA PHE A 50 -2.40 0.02 0.39
C PHE A 50 -1.10 -0.61 -0.13
N LEU A 51 -1.06 -1.05 -1.39
CA LEU A 51 0.17 -1.59 -1.97
C LEU A 51 1.30 -0.55 -2.00
N LEU A 52 0.99 0.68 -2.43
CA LEU A 52 1.96 1.77 -2.47
C LEU A 52 2.44 2.17 -1.07
N THR A 53 1.55 2.20 -0.08
CA THR A 53 1.90 2.46 1.32
C THR A 53 2.84 1.39 1.86
N VAL A 54 2.58 0.10 1.60
CA VAL A 54 3.46 -0.99 2.03
C VAL A 54 4.86 -0.80 1.44
N VAL A 55 4.96 -0.57 0.12
CA VAL A 55 6.24 -0.30 -0.55
C VAL A 55 6.94 0.91 0.08
N SER A 56 6.24 2.03 0.24
CA SER A 56 6.80 3.28 0.78
C SER A 56 7.36 3.10 2.19
N VAL A 57 6.63 2.40 3.06
CA VAL A 57 7.06 2.16 4.45
C VAL A 57 8.24 1.17 4.50
N SER A 58 8.32 0.22 3.57
CA SER A 58 9.44 -0.73 3.49
C SER A 58 10.75 -0.10 3.01
N LEU A 59 10.71 0.97 2.22
CA LEU A 59 11.91 1.64 1.70
C LEU A 59 12.70 2.34 2.82
N GLY A 60 12.00 3.04 3.71
CA GLY A 60 12.64 3.65 4.87
C GLY A 60 11.87 4.81 5.48
N PRO A 61 12.48 5.49 6.48
CA PRO A 61 11.82 6.56 7.23
C PRO A 61 11.39 7.75 6.36
N ARG A 62 12.16 8.08 5.31
CA ARG A 62 11.85 9.22 4.44
C ARG A 62 10.56 8.99 3.64
N GLU A 63 10.46 7.85 2.97
CA GLU A 63 9.32 7.46 2.15
C GLU A 63 8.08 7.18 3.02
N ALA A 64 8.28 6.62 4.22
CA ALA A 64 7.22 6.49 5.23
C ALA A 64 6.65 7.86 5.67
N ASN A 65 7.52 8.87 5.86
CA ASN A 65 7.09 10.23 6.20
C ASN A 65 6.28 10.88 5.08
N ILE A 66 6.65 10.67 3.80
CA ILE A 66 5.86 11.16 2.66
C ILE A 66 4.44 10.56 2.71
N ASN A 67 4.33 9.25 2.96
CA ASN A 67 3.04 8.59 3.12
C ASN A 67 2.21 9.18 4.27
N LEU A 68 2.83 9.45 5.41
CA LEU A 68 2.15 10.03 6.57
C LEU A 68 1.62 11.44 6.30
N ILE A 69 2.45 12.30 5.68
CA ILE A 69 2.05 13.66 5.30
C ILE A 69 0.92 13.62 4.28
N ALA A 70 1.05 12.79 3.24
CA ALA A 70 0.02 12.64 2.21
C ALA A 70 -1.31 12.17 2.81
N ASN A 71 -1.27 11.22 3.75
CA ASN A 71 -2.47 10.75 4.43
C ASN A 71 -3.15 11.86 5.24
N ASN A 72 -2.38 12.65 5.99
CA ASN A 72 -2.95 13.75 6.77
C ASN A 72 -3.56 14.84 5.88
N ILE A 73 -2.90 15.22 4.79
CA ILE A 73 -3.47 16.18 3.83
C ILE A 73 -4.77 15.62 3.23
N ALA A 74 -4.76 14.37 2.79
CA ALA A 74 -5.94 13.73 2.21
C ALA A 74 -7.12 13.68 3.21
N SER A 75 -6.87 13.32 4.47
CA SER A 75 -7.93 13.22 5.47
C SER A 75 -8.46 14.60 5.89
N TRP A 76 -7.57 15.53 6.24
CA TRP A 76 -7.96 16.79 6.87
C TRP A 76 -8.30 17.90 5.89
N ALA A 77 -7.57 17.99 4.77
CA ALA A 77 -7.74 19.08 3.82
C ALA A 77 -8.65 18.71 2.63
N ILE A 78 -8.87 17.42 2.37
CA ILE A 78 -9.65 16.96 1.22
C ILE A 78 -10.91 16.24 1.67
N PHE A 79 -10.77 15.06 2.29
CA PHE A 79 -11.90 14.20 2.63
C PHE A 79 -12.87 14.87 3.60
N ILE A 80 -12.41 15.36 4.76
CA ILE A 80 -13.30 15.97 5.77
C ILE A 80 -14.10 17.16 5.19
N PRO A 81 -13.47 18.16 4.54
CA PRO A 81 -14.22 19.26 3.94
C PRO A 81 -15.22 18.80 2.88
N LEU A 82 -14.83 17.88 1.99
CA LEU A 82 -15.73 17.38 0.94
C LEU A 82 -16.87 16.54 1.52
N ALA A 83 -16.61 15.72 2.54
CA ALA A 83 -17.60 14.90 3.22
C ALA A 83 -18.63 15.74 3.99
N TYR A 84 -18.32 17.01 4.28
CA TYR A 84 -19.31 17.98 4.72
C TYR A 84 -20.05 18.62 3.53
N LEU A 85 -19.31 19.11 2.53
CA LEU A 85 -19.89 19.88 1.42
C LEU A 85 -20.79 19.03 0.51
N MET A 86 -20.32 17.88 0.02
CA MET A 86 -21.07 17.10 -0.96
C MET A 86 -22.33 16.46 -0.38
N PRO A 87 -22.27 15.70 0.73
CA PRO A 87 -23.45 15.00 1.24
C PRO A 87 -24.47 15.96 1.86
N ILE A 88 -23.99 16.95 2.63
CA ILE A 88 -24.84 17.80 3.47
C ILE A 88 -25.16 19.09 2.74
N GLN A 89 -24.16 19.90 2.40
CA GLN A 89 -24.40 21.24 1.85
C GLN A 89 -24.99 21.21 0.43
N TRP A 90 -24.56 20.27 -0.40
CA TRP A 90 -25.08 20.09 -1.76
C TRP A 90 -26.22 19.08 -1.84
N GLY A 91 -26.53 18.39 -0.74
CA GLY A 91 -27.63 17.44 -0.66
C GLY A 91 -27.45 16.18 -1.49
N TRP A 92 -26.22 15.80 -1.84
CA TRP A 92 -25.97 14.59 -2.63
C TRP A 92 -26.13 13.29 -1.82
N GLY A 93 -26.33 13.39 -0.49
CA GLY A 93 -26.51 12.25 0.39
C GLY A 93 -25.34 11.26 0.34
N LEU A 94 -25.65 9.96 0.36
CA LEU A 94 -24.66 8.89 0.36
C LEU A 94 -23.71 8.90 -0.85
N PRO A 95 -24.17 9.15 -2.10
CA PRO A 95 -23.27 9.35 -3.23
C PRO A 95 -22.20 10.42 -3.00
N GLY A 96 -22.57 11.57 -2.40
CA GLY A 96 -21.63 12.64 -2.09
C GLY A 96 -20.51 12.19 -1.15
N PHE A 97 -20.81 11.29 -0.22
CA PHE A 97 -19.82 10.79 0.74
C PHE A 97 -18.77 9.94 0.01
N TRP A 98 -19.19 9.05 -0.88
CA TRP A 98 -18.28 8.20 -1.65
C TRP A 98 -17.41 8.98 -2.63
N TRP A 99 -17.95 10.04 -3.24
CA TRP A 99 -17.14 10.96 -4.06
C TRP A 99 -16.08 11.70 -3.25
N SER A 100 -16.42 12.08 -2.01
CA SER A 100 -15.47 12.71 -1.09
C SER A 100 -14.34 11.76 -0.71
N ASP A 101 -14.67 10.50 -0.42
CA ASP A 101 -13.68 9.45 -0.11
C ASP A 101 -12.78 9.15 -1.32
N LEU A 102 -13.38 9.00 -2.50
CA LEU A 102 -12.64 8.79 -3.75
C LEU A 102 -11.61 9.90 -4.00
N ALA A 103 -11.98 11.17 -3.81
CA ALA A 103 -11.08 12.29 -4.00
C ALA A 103 -9.84 12.21 -3.08
N GLY A 104 -10.05 11.86 -1.81
CA GLY A 104 -8.96 11.64 -0.85
C GLY A 104 -8.07 10.45 -1.25
N GLU A 105 -8.66 9.34 -1.69
CA GLU A 105 -7.92 8.16 -2.13
C GLU A 105 -7.10 8.41 -3.40
N VAL A 106 -7.67 9.10 -4.39
CA VAL A 106 -6.96 9.49 -5.62
C VAL A 106 -5.74 10.34 -5.28
N PHE A 107 -5.87 11.34 -4.40
CA PHE A 107 -4.74 12.15 -3.97
C PHE A 107 -3.63 11.30 -3.34
N LYS A 108 -3.98 10.40 -2.41
CA LYS A 108 -2.99 9.51 -1.77
C LYS A 108 -2.29 8.62 -2.80
N VAL A 109 -3.03 8.01 -3.72
CA VAL A 109 -2.45 7.18 -4.79
C VAL A 109 -1.49 7.99 -5.65
N VAL A 110 -1.87 9.20 -6.08
CA VAL A 110 -1.01 10.05 -6.93
C VAL A 110 0.28 10.41 -6.23
N VAL A 111 0.23 10.87 -4.97
CA VAL A 111 1.42 11.27 -4.21
C VAL A 111 2.33 10.08 -3.95
N LEU A 112 1.77 8.94 -3.55
CA LEU A 112 2.56 7.74 -3.27
C LEU A 112 3.14 7.12 -4.55
N ALA A 113 2.38 7.06 -5.63
CA ALA A 113 2.87 6.58 -6.92
C ALA A 113 4.01 7.47 -7.43
N TRP A 114 3.86 8.79 -7.30
CA TRP A 114 4.93 9.73 -7.60
C TRP A 114 6.16 9.47 -6.74
N ALA A 115 6.01 9.34 -5.42
CA ALA A 115 7.12 9.10 -4.51
C ALA A 115 7.87 7.79 -4.86
N VAL A 116 7.14 6.69 -5.05
CA VAL A 116 7.70 5.39 -5.42
C VAL A 116 8.38 5.43 -6.79
N SER A 117 7.83 6.19 -7.75
CA SER A 117 8.45 6.33 -9.08
C SER A 117 9.80 7.04 -9.07
N ARG A 118 10.12 7.77 -7.99
CA ARG A 118 11.37 8.53 -7.84
C ARG A 118 12.43 7.81 -7.01
N VAL A 119 12.17 6.56 -6.62
CA VAL A 119 13.09 5.75 -5.82
C VAL A 119 14.22 5.23 -6.71
N ASP A 120 15.46 5.43 -6.26
CA ASP A 120 16.61 4.68 -6.79
C ASP A 120 16.58 3.27 -6.21
N TRP A 121 16.13 2.32 -7.01
CA TRP A 121 15.99 0.92 -6.60
C TRP A 121 17.34 0.23 -6.33
N ALA A 122 18.44 0.70 -6.94
CA ALA A 122 19.76 0.14 -6.70
C ALA A 122 20.29 0.60 -5.34
N GLU A 123 20.06 1.87 -4.97
CA GLU A 123 20.36 2.38 -3.63
C GLU A 123 19.48 1.73 -2.57
N ALA A 124 18.17 1.67 -2.79
CA ALA A 124 17.23 1.04 -1.88
C ALA A 124 17.57 -0.44 -1.62
N ALA A 125 18.02 -1.18 -2.64
CA ALA A 125 18.46 -2.56 -2.49
C ALA A 125 19.74 -2.68 -1.64
N ARG A 126 20.73 -1.80 -1.84
CA ARG A 126 21.95 -1.75 -1.02
C ARG A 126 21.62 -1.44 0.44
N GLU A 127 20.79 -0.43 0.69
CA GLU A 127 20.36 -0.10 2.04
C GLU A 127 19.61 -1.26 2.71
N ALA A 128 18.73 -1.94 1.98
CA ALA A 128 18.01 -3.11 2.49
C ALA A 128 18.96 -4.26 2.85
N GLN A 129 19.97 -4.54 2.01
CA GLN A 129 20.99 -5.56 2.28
C GLN A 129 21.87 -5.21 3.49
N ALA A 130 22.24 -3.94 3.63
CA ALA A 130 22.98 -3.44 4.79
C ALA A 130 22.16 -3.58 6.08
N ARG A 131 20.87 -3.19 6.06
CA ARG A 131 19.95 -3.35 7.20
C ARG A 131 19.70 -4.82 7.56
N ALA A 132 19.71 -5.71 6.57
CA ALA A 132 19.57 -7.15 6.77
C ALA A 132 20.88 -7.85 7.24
N GLY A 133 22.00 -7.14 7.33
CA GLY A 133 23.28 -7.68 7.81
C GLY A 133 24.01 -8.63 6.84
N VAL A 134 23.57 -8.71 5.57
CA VAL A 134 24.11 -9.67 4.58
C VAL A 134 25.59 -9.42 4.28
N GLU A 135 26.03 -8.15 4.26
CA GLU A 135 27.44 -7.80 4.07
C GLU A 135 28.32 -8.22 5.26
N SER A 136 27.79 -8.13 6.48
CA SER A 136 28.49 -8.56 7.71
C SER A 136 28.65 -10.07 7.76
N GLU A 137 27.62 -10.83 7.39
CA GLU A 137 27.68 -12.29 7.33
C GLU A 137 28.58 -12.81 6.20
N ALA A 138 28.52 -12.20 5.01
CA ALA A 138 29.37 -12.58 3.89
C ALA A 138 30.85 -12.33 4.19
N SER A 139 31.17 -11.19 4.81
CA SER A 139 32.52 -10.86 5.28
C SER A 139 33.00 -11.84 6.36
N ALA A 140 32.16 -12.15 7.35
CA ALA A 140 32.48 -13.12 8.40
C ALA A 140 32.72 -14.53 7.84
N ARG A 141 31.92 -14.99 6.87
CA ARG A 141 32.12 -16.28 6.18
C ARG A 141 33.43 -16.30 5.36
N GLY A 142 33.75 -15.21 4.67
CA GLY A 142 35.00 -15.08 3.91
C GLY A 142 36.24 -15.21 4.80
N VAL A 143 36.25 -14.49 5.93
CA VAL A 143 37.34 -14.56 6.91
C VAL A 143 37.47 -15.97 7.51
N ALA A 144 36.34 -16.61 7.86
CA ALA A 144 36.35 -17.97 8.39
C ALA A 144 36.93 -18.99 7.38
N SER A 145 36.60 -18.83 6.09
CA SER A 145 37.15 -19.67 5.01
C SER A 145 38.66 -19.50 4.85
N ILE A 146 39.16 -18.26 4.86
CA ILE A 146 40.60 -17.96 4.78
C ILE A 146 41.36 -18.58 5.97
N ILE A 147 40.83 -18.45 7.19
CA ILE A 147 41.45 -19.03 8.40
C ILE A 147 41.47 -20.56 8.29
N ALA A 148 40.41 -21.19 7.81
CA ALA A 148 40.35 -22.63 7.62
C ALA A 148 41.38 -23.13 6.59
N MET A 149 41.52 -22.44 5.46
CA MET A 149 42.53 -22.76 4.43
C MET A 149 43.96 -22.58 4.95
N SER A 150 44.24 -21.50 5.69
CA SER A 150 45.54 -21.26 6.31
C SER A 150 45.91 -22.38 7.29
N ARG A 151 44.98 -22.80 8.15
CA ARG A 151 45.18 -23.92 9.08
C ARG A 151 45.43 -25.24 8.37
N ALA A 152 44.71 -25.52 7.28
CA ALA A 152 44.90 -26.71 6.47
C ALA A 152 46.29 -26.75 5.80
N SER A 153 46.74 -25.60 5.25
CA SER A 153 48.07 -25.46 4.67
C SER A 153 49.20 -25.66 5.68
N VAL A 154 49.08 -25.06 6.88
CA VAL A 154 50.07 -25.24 7.96
C VAL A 154 50.14 -26.70 8.44
N ARG A 155 49.00 -27.39 8.46
CA ARG A 155 48.95 -28.80 8.83
C ARG A 155 49.59 -29.70 7.77
N ALA A 156 49.41 -29.40 6.48
CA ALA A 156 50.04 -30.12 5.38
C ALA A 156 51.58 -29.96 5.40
N SER A 157 52.08 -28.75 5.70
CA SER A 157 53.52 -28.44 5.79
C SER A 157 54.26 -29.13 6.95
N LYS A 158 53.57 -29.71 7.93
CA LYS A 158 54.18 -30.40 9.08
C LYS A 158 54.31 -31.91 8.91
N VAL A 159 53.82 -32.45 7.79
CA VAL A 159 53.76 -33.90 7.51
C VAL A 159 54.84 -34.33 6.49
N ASP A 160 55.55 -33.36 5.89
CA ASP A 160 56.77 -33.54 5.10
C ASP A 160 58.02 -33.24 5.94
#